data_AF-A0A7G5LIC2-F1
#
_entry.id   AF-A0A7G5LIC2-F1
#
_cell.length_a   1.000
_cell.length_b   1.000
_cell.length_c   1.000
_cell.angle_alpha   90.00
_cell.angle_beta   90.00
_cell.angle_gamma   90.00
#
_symmetry.space_group_name_H-M   'P 1'
#
loop_
_entity.id
_entity.type
_entity.pdbx_description
1 polymer ?
#
loop_
_entity_poly.entity_id
_entity_poly.type
_entity_poly.pdbx_seq_one_letter_code
_entity_poly.pdbx_strand_id
1 'polypeptide(L)'
;MVTVTATTPYSAYRDYRASTEQPATAATERQEAESTVDRPATTITLSAEAQAALAERDYATIVKDAESKLLTLLTEARRSSPLQNGSLALDLSSLDNRELFSMANDDPFNSEEKQAAGLEMERRFRAALAGPAAIAKVTGSYLALYQTAANYLSSLGTEEKSSADWQAGRDAVLKGIESLKLTPGTLPAPDSADPVRAYLALSETPETTTTPIANLASNARAALDQLYAQADANGKFPSFNRQTKIGQYIDVSAFSSRTLSSMVINKDALSTSEEAFAAKTVLAARSGATLSESFSSASSSGDPTAFSRNIIAAYSSLSAEERLAVGWSDKLYQAAVQSYASTTKIMNTLNQTAGSTASDRPTVLSFLGR
;
A
#
# COMPACT_ATOMS: atom_id res chain seq x y z
N MET A 1 -14.15 28.43 -21.63
CA MET A 1 -12.90 27.70 -21.38
C MET A 1 -12.71 27.66 -19.88
N VAL A 2 -13.02 26.53 -19.26
CA VAL A 2 -12.93 26.35 -17.80
C VAL A 2 -11.54 25.81 -17.50
N THR A 3 -10.72 26.63 -16.84
CA THR A 3 -9.45 26.21 -16.27
C THR A 3 -9.74 25.25 -15.11
N VAL A 4 -9.54 23.95 -15.35
CA VAL A 4 -9.56 22.91 -14.32
C VAL A 4 -8.19 22.94 -13.64
N THR A 5 -8.08 23.67 -12.54
CA THR A 5 -6.98 23.49 -11.58
C THR A 5 -7.19 22.13 -10.92
N ALA A 6 -6.37 21.14 -11.29
CA ALA A 6 -6.38 19.81 -10.69
C ALA A 6 -5.97 19.90 -9.21
N THR A 7 -6.94 19.88 -8.32
CA THR A 7 -6.74 19.77 -6.87
C THR A 7 -6.56 18.27 -6.53
N THR A 8 -5.32 17.88 -6.29
CA THR A 8 -4.79 16.55 -5.96
C THR A 8 -5.41 15.98 -4.65
N PRO A 9 -5.62 14.65 -4.50
CA PRO A 9 -6.32 13.96 -3.39
C PRO A 9 -5.80 14.11 -1.97
N TYR A 10 -4.79 14.94 -1.75
CA TYR A 10 -4.21 15.15 -0.44
C TYR A 10 -3.89 16.64 -0.32
N SER A 11 -4.90 17.43 0.06
CA SER A 11 -4.68 18.81 0.54
C SER A 11 -3.68 18.82 1.70
N ALA A 12 -3.71 17.78 2.55
CA ALA A 12 -2.76 17.59 3.64
C ALA A 12 -1.29 17.73 3.20
N TYR A 13 -0.90 17.23 2.02
CA TYR A 13 0.50 17.30 1.57
C TYR A 13 0.82 18.51 0.69
N ARG A 14 -0.18 19.31 0.29
CA ARG A 14 0.03 20.48 -0.60
C ARG A 14 0.25 21.78 0.16
N ASP A 15 -0.28 21.90 1.39
CA ASP A 15 -0.17 23.11 2.20
C ASP A 15 1.16 23.23 2.99
N TYR A 16 2.08 22.25 2.86
CA TYR A 16 3.46 22.34 3.39
C TYR A 16 4.40 23.24 2.59
N ARG A 17 3.87 24.10 1.71
CA ARG A 17 4.60 25.28 1.22
C ARG A 17 4.48 26.38 2.28
N ALA A 18 5.50 26.44 3.14
CA ALA A 18 5.86 27.53 4.04
C ALA A 18 4.77 28.59 4.26
N SER A 19 3.99 28.43 5.33
CA SER A 19 3.41 29.57 6.03
C SER A 19 3.69 29.42 7.52
N THR A 20 4.46 30.37 8.02
CA THR A 20 4.77 30.62 9.43
C THR A 20 3.50 31.03 10.17
N GLU A 21 3.24 30.45 11.36
CA GLU A 21 2.81 31.19 12.57
C GLU A 21 2.60 30.28 13.81
N GLN A 22 2.67 30.93 14.98
CA GLN A 22 3.05 30.49 16.32
C GLN A 22 1.93 29.81 17.19
N PRO A 23 2.28 29.28 18.39
CA PRO A 23 1.57 28.19 19.06
C PRO A 23 0.51 28.65 20.08
N ALA A 24 -0.38 27.73 20.46
CA ALA A 24 -1.23 27.85 21.65
C ALA A 24 -1.07 26.63 22.57
N THR A 25 -0.75 26.92 23.83
CA THR A 25 -0.54 26.02 24.98
C THR A 25 -1.84 25.63 25.69
N ALA A 26 -1.95 24.38 26.17
CA ALA A 26 -2.74 23.97 27.34
C ALA A 26 -2.27 22.56 27.80
N ALA A 27 -1.56 22.41 28.93
CA ALA A 27 -2.02 22.36 30.33
C ALA A 27 -2.55 20.97 30.76
N THR A 28 -1.73 20.29 31.56
CA THR A 28 -1.92 19.00 32.25
C THR A 28 -2.80 19.15 33.49
N GLU A 29 -3.75 18.23 33.71
CA GLU A 29 -4.22 17.88 35.06
C GLU A 29 -4.40 16.36 35.21
N ARG A 30 -3.72 15.81 36.22
CA ARG A 30 -3.89 14.45 36.77
C ARG A 30 -5.05 14.48 37.76
N GLN A 31 -5.89 13.44 37.78
CA GLN A 31 -6.68 13.09 38.96
C GLN A 31 -6.62 11.60 39.27
N GLU A 32 -6.51 11.38 40.57
CA GLU A 32 -6.23 10.15 41.31
C GLU A 32 -7.47 9.27 41.46
N ALA A 33 -7.23 8.00 41.79
CA ALA A 33 -8.20 6.90 41.82
C ALA A 33 -9.06 6.84 43.09
N GLU A 34 -10.26 6.28 42.97
CA GLU A 34 -10.98 5.64 44.07
C GLU A 34 -11.56 4.28 43.64
N SER A 35 -11.57 3.35 44.58
CA SER A 35 -11.61 1.90 44.40
C SER A 35 -13.00 1.29 44.67
N THR A 36 -13.37 0.23 43.94
CA THR A 36 -14.41 -0.73 44.38
C THR A 36 -14.02 -2.18 44.03
N VAL A 37 -14.41 -3.08 44.94
CA VAL A 37 -13.84 -4.40 45.26
C VAL A 37 -14.35 -5.56 44.39
N ASP A 38 -13.37 -6.30 43.84
CA ASP A 38 -13.15 -7.75 43.76
C ASP A 38 -14.19 -8.75 43.18
N ARG A 39 -13.77 -9.40 42.10
CA ARG A 39 -14.01 -10.80 41.75
C ARG A 39 -12.67 -11.37 41.23
N PRO A 40 -12.22 -12.56 41.64
CA PRO A 40 -10.94 -13.09 41.19
C PRO A 40 -11.04 -13.58 39.75
N ALA A 41 -10.83 -12.67 38.80
CA ALA A 41 -10.30 -13.05 37.50
C ALA A 41 -8.83 -13.40 37.70
N THR A 42 -8.37 -14.50 37.12
CA THR A 42 -6.95 -14.80 37.01
C THR A 42 -6.32 -13.69 36.15
N THR A 43 -5.92 -12.58 36.78
CA THR A 43 -5.22 -11.50 36.10
C THR A 43 -3.86 -12.04 35.71
N ILE A 44 -3.70 -12.33 34.42
CA ILE A 44 -2.38 -12.49 33.81
C ILE A 44 -1.75 -11.10 33.84
N THR A 45 -1.06 -10.77 34.93
CA THR A 45 -0.29 -9.53 35.03
C THR A 45 0.97 -9.71 34.19
N LEU A 46 0.96 -9.12 32.99
CA LEU A 46 2.17 -8.98 32.17
C LEU A 46 3.26 -8.29 33.00
N SER A 47 4.52 -8.72 32.90
CA SER A 47 5.62 -8.06 33.60
C SER A 47 5.74 -6.59 33.15
N ALA A 48 6.36 -5.72 33.96
CA ALA A 48 6.54 -4.31 33.58
C ALA A 48 7.31 -4.17 32.26
N GLU A 49 8.25 -5.08 31.99
CA GLU A 49 9.01 -5.16 30.76
C GLU A 49 8.15 -5.65 29.59
N ALA A 50 7.23 -6.59 29.81
CA ALA A 50 6.28 -7.03 28.80
C ALA A 50 5.24 -5.95 28.48
N GLN A 51 4.78 -5.20 29.49
CA GLN A 51 3.89 -4.06 29.30
C GLN A 51 4.60 -2.90 28.58
N ALA A 52 5.87 -2.64 28.91
CA ALA A 52 6.69 -1.65 28.19
C ALA A 52 7.04 -2.09 26.75
N ALA A 53 7.20 -3.39 26.50
CA ALA A 53 7.40 -3.94 25.16
C ALA A 53 6.11 -3.91 24.31
N LEU A 54 4.94 -3.87 24.96
CA LEU A 54 3.63 -3.69 24.34
C LEU A 54 3.20 -2.22 24.26
N ALA A 55 3.88 -1.31 24.96
CA ALA A 55 3.57 0.11 24.92
C ALA A 55 3.87 0.66 23.52
N GLU A 56 2.90 1.39 22.98
CA GLU A 56 3.09 2.10 21.72
C GLU A 56 4.30 3.03 21.84
N ARG A 57 5.21 2.95 20.85
CA ARG A 57 6.43 3.76 20.84
C ARG A 57 6.05 5.23 20.92
N ASP A 58 6.74 5.95 21.79
CA ASP A 58 6.58 7.40 21.95
C ASP A 58 6.93 8.14 20.65
N TYR A 59 6.16 9.18 20.33
CA TYR A 59 6.30 9.90 19.08
C TYR A 59 7.66 10.60 18.95
N ALA A 60 8.19 11.19 20.03
CA ALA A 60 9.50 11.84 19.97
C ALA A 60 10.64 10.84 19.71
N THR A 61 10.47 9.58 20.08
CA THR A 61 11.40 8.50 19.70
C THR A 61 11.29 8.20 18.20
N ILE A 62 10.08 8.21 17.64
CA ILE A 62 9.86 7.99 16.20
C ILE A 62 10.48 9.09 15.36
N VAL A 63 10.35 10.37 15.77
CA VAL A 63 10.98 11.49 15.07
C VAL A 63 12.51 11.29 14.98
N LYS A 64 13.15 10.91 16.09
CA LYS A 64 14.61 10.66 16.14
C LYS A 64 15.04 9.46 15.29
N ASP A 65 14.25 8.40 15.31
CA ASP A 65 14.52 7.22 14.48
C ASP A 65 14.38 7.53 12.99
N ALA A 66 13.35 8.30 12.61
CA ALA A 66 13.16 8.76 11.25
C ALA A 66 14.33 9.63 10.77
N GLU A 67 14.82 10.56 11.60
CA GLU A 67 16.01 11.38 11.33
C GLU A 67 17.25 10.49 11.13
N SER A 68 17.51 9.56 12.05
CA SER A 68 18.66 8.65 11.96
C SER A 68 18.61 7.73 10.74
N LYS A 69 17.43 7.21 10.41
CA LYS A 69 17.22 6.35 9.23
C LYS A 69 17.40 7.15 7.95
N LEU A 70 16.84 8.35 7.86
CA LEU A 70 17.00 9.22 6.70
C LEU A 70 18.47 9.57 6.46
N LEU A 71 19.21 9.95 7.51
CA LEU A 71 20.63 10.23 7.41
C LEU A 71 21.41 9.02 6.91
N THR A 72 21.07 7.82 7.41
CA THR A 72 21.67 6.56 6.97
C THR A 72 21.40 6.34 5.48
N LEU A 73 20.14 6.42 5.05
CA LEU A 73 19.76 6.23 3.65
C LEU A 73 20.45 7.23 2.71
N LEU A 74 20.53 8.51 3.10
CA LEU A 74 21.22 9.54 2.33
C LEU A 74 22.72 9.24 2.21
N THR A 75 23.36 8.85 3.31
CA THR A 75 24.78 8.50 3.35
C THR A 75 25.07 7.28 2.49
N GLU A 76 24.27 6.21 2.65
CA GLU A 76 24.38 4.98 1.88
C GLU A 76 24.20 5.26 0.40
N ALA A 77 23.18 6.02 0.01
CA ALA A 77 22.93 6.42 -1.37
C ALA A 77 23.92 7.47 -1.90
N ARG A 78 24.82 8.01 -1.05
CA ARG A 78 25.75 9.11 -1.36
C ARG A 78 25.04 10.35 -1.89
N ARG A 79 23.93 10.73 -1.25
CA ARG A 79 23.09 11.87 -1.62
C ARG A 79 23.03 12.87 -0.47
N SER A 80 22.90 14.15 -0.83
CA SER A 80 22.60 15.22 0.14
C SER A 80 21.11 15.53 0.24
N SER A 81 20.30 14.99 -0.67
CA SER A 81 18.85 15.21 -0.73
C SER A 81 18.10 13.94 -1.14
N PRO A 82 16.91 13.71 -0.57
CA PRO A 82 16.04 12.60 -0.99
C PRO A 82 15.41 12.84 -2.36
N LEU A 83 15.45 14.09 -2.87
CA LEU A 83 14.91 14.47 -4.16
C LEU A 83 15.99 14.62 -5.23
N GLN A 84 15.55 14.58 -6.49
CA GLN A 84 16.32 15.00 -7.67
C GLN A 84 15.36 15.61 -8.68
N ASN A 85 15.60 16.86 -9.08
CA ASN A 85 14.73 17.57 -10.02
C ASN A 85 13.25 17.61 -9.58
N GLY A 86 13.00 17.69 -8.26
CA GLY A 86 11.65 17.68 -7.68
C GLY A 86 10.96 16.32 -7.61
N SER A 87 11.61 15.23 -8.05
CA SER A 87 11.10 13.87 -7.95
C SER A 87 11.82 13.07 -6.88
N LEU A 88 11.16 12.07 -6.29
CA LEU A 88 11.75 11.16 -5.32
C LEU A 88 12.92 10.40 -5.97
N ALA A 89 14.09 10.46 -5.34
CA ALA A 89 15.31 9.83 -5.85
C ALA A 89 15.92 8.86 -4.83
N LEU A 90 15.67 9.07 -3.55
CA LEU A 90 16.00 8.13 -2.48
C LEU A 90 14.87 7.10 -2.29
N ASP A 91 15.24 5.85 -2.00
CA ASP A 91 14.27 4.83 -1.62
C ASP A 91 13.91 4.98 -0.13
N LEU A 92 12.70 5.48 0.14
CA LEU A 92 12.17 5.67 1.50
C LEU A 92 11.29 4.48 1.95
N SER A 93 11.29 3.37 1.23
CA SER A 93 10.43 2.22 1.51
C SER A 93 10.71 1.55 2.86
N SER A 94 11.88 1.77 3.46
CA SER A 94 12.27 1.25 4.78
C SER A 94 11.72 2.06 5.96
N LEU A 95 11.25 3.29 5.73
CA LEU A 95 10.59 4.09 6.76
C LEU A 95 9.16 3.57 6.95
N ASP A 96 8.70 3.43 8.18
CA ASP A 96 7.30 3.10 8.45
C ASP A 96 6.37 4.31 8.25
N ASN A 97 5.05 4.12 8.38
CA ASN A 97 4.10 5.20 8.14
C ASN A 97 4.18 6.31 9.20
N ARG A 98 4.52 5.99 10.46
CA ARG A 98 4.66 6.99 11.54
C ARG A 98 5.98 7.76 11.35
N GLU A 99 7.03 7.09 10.91
CA GLU A 99 8.31 7.71 10.55
C GLU A 99 8.13 8.66 9.35
N LEU A 100 7.45 8.23 8.29
CA LEU A 100 7.13 9.11 7.15
C LEU A 100 6.23 10.28 7.56
N PHE A 101 5.24 10.05 8.42
CA PHE A 101 4.40 11.12 8.94
C PHE A 101 5.25 12.13 9.72
N SER A 102 6.15 11.69 10.60
CA SER A 102 7.05 12.59 11.31
C SER A 102 7.97 13.37 10.36
N MET A 103 8.53 12.69 9.36
CA MET A 103 9.37 13.31 8.34
C MET A 103 8.62 14.38 7.54
N ALA A 104 7.33 14.20 7.30
CA ALA A 104 6.49 15.16 6.58
C ALA A 104 6.09 16.38 7.43
N ASN A 105 6.00 16.23 8.75
CA ASN A 105 5.31 17.21 9.60
C ASN A 105 6.24 17.94 10.58
N ASP A 106 7.27 17.29 11.11
CA ASP A 106 8.03 17.81 12.24
C ASP A 106 9.19 18.74 11.83
N ASP A 107 9.62 19.58 12.78
CA ASP A 107 10.65 20.61 12.57
C ASP A 107 12.07 20.13 12.21
N PRO A 108 12.55 18.94 12.64
CA PRO A 108 13.90 18.50 12.30
C PRO A 108 14.16 18.31 10.81
N PHE A 109 13.09 18.17 10.01
CA PHE A 109 13.19 17.88 8.58
C PHE A 109 13.09 19.14 7.72
N ASN A 110 13.92 19.23 6.68
CA ASN A 110 13.88 20.34 5.73
C ASN A 110 12.75 20.18 4.69
N SER A 111 12.53 21.20 3.85
CA SER A 111 11.43 21.19 2.88
C SER A 111 11.49 20.07 1.84
N GLU A 112 12.71 19.68 1.40
CA GLU A 112 12.86 18.59 0.43
C GLU A 112 12.59 17.23 1.07
N GLU A 113 12.96 17.07 2.34
CA GLU A 113 12.68 15.88 3.16
C GLU A 113 11.18 15.75 3.41
N LYS A 114 10.52 16.83 3.86
CA LYS A 114 9.06 16.86 4.03
C LYS A 114 8.33 16.51 2.73
N GLN A 115 8.77 17.08 1.61
CA GLN A 115 8.22 16.77 0.29
C GLN A 115 8.44 15.31 -0.11
N ALA A 116 9.64 14.76 0.12
CA ALA A 116 9.94 13.37 -0.20
C ALA A 116 9.09 12.38 0.61
N ALA A 117 8.87 12.66 1.89
CA ALA A 117 7.97 11.87 2.72
C ALA A 117 6.53 11.90 2.20
N GLY A 118 5.99 13.08 1.86
CA GLY A 118 4.67 13.21 1.27
C GLY A 118 4.50 12.43 -0.04
N LEU A 119 5.52 12.46 -0.92
CA LEU A 119 5.53 11.67 -2.16
C LEU A 119 5.50 10.16 -1.90
N GLU A 120 6.27 9.67 -0.93
CA GLU A 120 6.28 8.25 -0.57
C GLU A 120 4.96 7.81 0.08
N MET A 121 4.36 8.65 0.93
CA MET A 121 3.05 8.40 1.53
C MET A 121 1.95 8.33 0.46
N GLU A 122 1.93 9.27 -0.49
CA GLU A 122 1.02 9.22 -1.64
C GLU A 122 1.22 7.92 -2.43
N ARG A 123 2.47 7.56 -2.74
CA ARG A 123 2.80 6.33 -3.47
C ARG A 123 2.24 5.09 -2.76
N ARG A 124 2.37 4.99 -1.43
CA ARG A 124 1.85 3.86 -0.65
C ARG A 124 0.33 3.78 -0.69
N PHE A 125 -0.34 4.91 -0.54
CA PHE A 125 -1.80 4.96 -0.65
C PHE A 125 -2.27 4.52 -2.04
N ARG A 126 -1.66 5.06 -3.10
CA ARG A 126 -1.96 4.68 -4.49
C ARG A 126 -1.75 3.19 -4.74
N ALA A 127 -0.64 2.64 -4.25
CA ALA A 127 -0.35 1.22 -4.36
C ALA A 127 -1.42 0.35 -3.67
N ALA A 128 -1.90 0.77 -2.49
CA ALA A 128 -2.97 0.08 -1.78
C ALA A 128 -4.31 0.11 -2.55
N LEU A 129 -4.61 1.22 -3.25
CA LEU A 129 -5.85 1.38 -4.01
C LEU A 129 -5.80 0.79 -5.42
N ALA A 130 -4.62 0.57 -5.99
CA ALA A 130 -4.45 0.13 -7.37
C ALA A 130 -5.24 -1.14 -7.70
N GLY A 131 -5.11 -2.16 -6.85
CA GLY A 131 -5.80 -3.44 -7.01
C GLY A 131 -7.33 -3.32 -7.03
N PRO A 132 -7.95 -2.82 -5.94
CA PRO A 132 -9.39 -2.60 -5.88
C PRO A 132 -9.91 -1.65 -6.95
N ALA A 133 -9.13 -0.65 -7.37
CA ALA A 133 -9.53 0.26 -8.42
C ALA A 133 -9.57 -0.40 -9.80
N ALA A 134 -8.63 -1.30 -10.10
CA ALA A 134 -8.67 -2.09 -11.33
C ALA A 134 -9.88 -3.02 -11.35
N ILE A 135 -10.20 -3.66 -10.22
CA ILE A 135 -11.44 -4.44 -10.06
C ILE A 135 -12.66 -3.53 -10.28
N ALA A 136 -12.71 -2.35 -9.66
CA ALA A 136 -13.83 -1.43 -9.81
C ALA A 136 -14.03 -0.98 -11.27
N LYS A 137 -12.94 -0.74 -12.03
CA LYS A 137 -12.99 -0.42 -13.47
C LYS A 137 -13.60 -1.55 -14.31
N VAL A 138 -13.33 -2.81 -13.95
CA VAL A 138 -13.85 -3.98 -14.68
C VAL A 138 -15.27 -4.35 -14.26
N THR A 139 -15.58 -4.21 -12.97
CA THR A 139 -16.85 -4.67 -12.38
C THR A 139 -17.92 -3.59 -12.27
N GLY A 140 -17.53 -2.32 -12.34
CA GLY A 140 -18.37 -1.18 -12.01
C GLY A 140 -18.62 -0.98 -10.51
N SER A 141 -18.16 -1.87 -9.63
CA SER A 141 -18.39 -1.78 -8.19
C SER A 141 -17.23 -1.10 -7.46
N TYR A 142 -17.49 0.09 -6.91
CA TYR A 142 -16.49 0.87 -6.16
C TYR A 142 -16.50 0.60 -4.65
N LEU A 143 -17.44 -0.19 -4.13
CA LEU A 143 -17.58 -0.40 -2.69
C LEU A 143 -16.31 -0.99 -2.06
N ALA A 144 -15.72 -2.01 -2.69
CA ALA A 144 -14.48 -2.62 -2.23
C ALA A 144 -13.31 -1.63 -2.24
N LEU A 145 -13.23 -0.74 -3.23
CA LEU A 145 -12.22 0.32 -3.29
C LEU A 145 -12.32 1.28 -2.09
N TYR A 146 -13.53 1.74 -1.78
CA TYR A 146 -13.74 2.62 -0.62
C TYR A 146 -13.51 1.89 0.71
N GLN A 147 -13.87 0.62 0.82
CA GLN A 147 -13.56 -0.18 2.01
C GLN A 147 -12.05 -0.37 2.20
N THR A 148 -11.30 -0.61 1.12
CA THR A 148 -9.83 -0.66 1.20
C THR A 148 -9.24 0.68 1.62
N ALA A 149 -9.75 1.80 1.09
CA ALA A 149 -9.30 3.13 1.53
C ALA A 149 -9.60 3.38 3.02
N ALA A 150 -10.80 3.01 3.49
CA ALA A 150 -11.17 3.10 4.89
C ALA A 150 -10.23 2.26 5.79
N ASN A 151 -9.90 1.05 5.36
CA ASN A 151 -8.99 0.16 6.09
C ASN A 151 -7.56 0.72 6.11
N TYR A 152 -7.08 1.24 4.98
CA TYR A 152 -5.77 1.90 4.91
C TYR A 152 -5.70 3.07 5.89
N LEU A 153 -6.66 4.01 5.82
CA LEU A 153 -6.72 5.16 6.73
C LEU A 153 -6.81 4.74 8.21
N SER A 154 -7.55 3.67 8.50
CA SER A 154 -7.68 3.14 9.85
C SER A 154 -6.41 2.44 10.34
N SER A 155 -5.49 2.04 9.45
CA SER A 155 -4.20 1.43 9.81
C SER A 155 -3.10 2.44 10.15
N LEU A 156 -3.33 3.74 9.91
CA LEU A 156 -2.36 4.80 10.13
C LEU A 156 -2.13 5.10 11.62
N GLY A 157 -1.05 5.82 11.92
CA GLY A 157 -0.65 6.18 13.29
C GLY A 157 -1.66 7.07 13.99
N THR A 158 -1.60 7.10 15.33
CA THR A 158 -2.44 7.97 16.16
C THR A 158 -2.21 9.45 15.85
N GLU A 159 -0.98 9.82 15.50
CA GLU A 159 -0.60 11.20 15.15
C GLU A 159 -1.27 11.64 13.86
N GLU A 160 -1.18 10.83 12.80
CA GLU A 160 -1.82 11.13 11.52
C GLU A 160 -3.35 11.19 11.66
N LYS A 161 -3.95 10.29 12.46
CA LYS A 161 -5.38 10.27 12.77
C LYS A 161 -5.88 11.50 13.52
N SER A 162 -4.99 12.20 14.23
CA SER A 162 -5.33 13.43 14.94
C SER A 162 -5.43 14.64 14.01
N SER A 163 -4.92 14.54 12.79
CA SER A 163 -4.93 15.64 11.82
C SER A 163 -6.33 15.91 11.24
N ALA A 164 -6.63 17.18 10.97
CA ALA A 164 -7.91 17.59 10.40
C ALA A 164 -8.12 17.03 8.98
N ASP A 165 -7.07 16.97 8.16
CA ASP A 165 -7.13 16.41 6.81
C ASP A 165 -7.44 14.91 6.84
N TRP A 166 -6.83 14.14 7.75
CA TRP A 166 -7.16 12.72 7.88
C TRP A 166 -8.62 12.54 8.29
N GLN A 167 -9.11 13.33 9.25
CA GLN A 167 -10.50 13.24 9.71
C GLN A 167 -11.48 13.56 8.57
N ALA A 168 -11.23 14.64 7.83
CA ALA A 168 -12.03 15.00 6.66
C ALA A 168 -12.02 13.90 5.59
N GLY A 169 -10.84 13.34 5.28
CA GLY A 169 -10.72 12.25 4.33
C GLY A 169 -11.40 10.96 4.78
N ARG A 170 -11.29 10.61 6.07
CA ARG A 170 -11.96 9.45 6.66
C ARG A 170 -13.48 9.58 6.56
N ASP A 171 -14.01 10.75 6.88
CA ASP A 171 -15.44 11.05 6.80
C ASP A 171 -15.95 11.01 5.35
N ALA A 172 -15.20 11.57 4.40
CA ALA A 172 -15.53 11.51 2.98
C ALA A 172 -15.60 10.06 2.48
N VAL A 173 -14.63 9.22 2.86
CA VAL A 173 -14.64 7.78 2.52
C VAL A 173 -15.85 7.08 3.15
N LEU A 174 -16.19 7.36 4.41
CA LEU A 174 -17.37 6.76 5.06
C LEU A 174 -18.67 7.16 4.36
N LYS A 175 -18.83 8.44 4.01
CA LYS A 175 -19.97 8.92 3.22
C LYS A 175 -20.04 8.21 1.86
N GLY A 176 -18.90 8.01 1.20
CA GLY A 176 -18.81 7.27 -0.05
C GLY A 176 -19.25 5.82 0.10
N ILE A 177 -18.86 5.14 1.18
CA ILE A 177 -19.32 3.78 1.51
C ILE A 177 -20.84 3.74 1.69
N GLU A 178 -21.41 4.66 2.47
CA GLU A 178 -22.87 4.71 2.69
C GLU A 178 -23.63 4.99 1.38
N SER A 179 -23.12 5.90 0.54
CA SER A 179 -23.68 6.15 -0.78
C SER A 179 -23.66 4.91 -1.68
N LEU A 180 -22.57 4.13 -1.64
CA LEU A 180 -22.40 2.92 -2.46
C LEU A 180 -23.24 1.74 -1.98
N LYS A 181 -23.64 1.70 -0.70
CA LYS A 181 -24.62 0.74 -0.19
C LYS A 181 -26.03 1.04 -0.71
N LEU A 182 -26.38 2.33 -0.83
CA LEU A 182 -27.69 2.77 -1.31
C LEU A 182 -27.81 2.70 -2.83
N THR A 183 -26.75 3.05 -3.56
CA THR A 183 -26.73 3.04 -5.02
C THR A 183 -25.49 2.31 -5.52
N PRO A 184 -25.51 0.96 -5.48
CA PRO A 184 -24.39 0.15 -5.95
C PRO A 184 -24.03 0.49 -7.39
N GLY A 185 -22.74 0.70 -7.65
CA GLY A 185 -22.20 0.92 -8.99
C GLY A 185 -22.17 2.38 -9.46
N THR A 186 -22.79 3.31 -8.74
CA THR A 186 -22.64 4.74 -9.01
C THR A 186 -21.53 5.31 -8.13
N LEU A 187 -20.48 5.84 -8.75
CA LEU A 187 -19.39 6.46 -8.02
C LEU A 187 -19.93 7.68 -7.24
N PRO A 188 -19.59 7.83 -5.94
CA PRO A 188 -20.02 8.97 -5.16
C PRO A 188 -19.63 10.30 -5.80
N ALA A 189 -20.44 11.33 -5.57
CA ALA A 189 -20.15 12.68 -6.03
C ALA A 189 -18.76 13.13 -5.54
N PRO A 190 -18.00 13.88 -6.35
CA PRO A 190 -16.68 14.35 -5.95
C PRO A 190 -16.77 15.25 -4.71
N ASP A 191 -16.08 14.86 -3.65
CA ASP A 191 -15.78 15.68 -2.48
C ASP A 191 -14.27 16.00 -2.52
N SER A 192 -13.89 17.25 -2.28
CA SER A 192 -12.48 17.67 -2.29
C SER A 192 -11.64 16.98 -1.22
N ALA A 193 -12.26 16.51 -0.15
CA ALA A 193 -11.59 15.74 0.90
C ALA A 193 -11.55 14.24 0.58
N ASP A 194 -12.21 13.75 -0.48
CA ASP A 194 -12.25 12.32 -0.79
C ASP A 194 -10.95 11.83 -1.47
N PRO A 195 -10.11 11.06 -0.74
CA PRO A 195 -8.84 10.61 -1.28
C PRO A 195 -9.02 9.53 -2.36
N VAL A 196 -10.14 8.80 -2.38
CA VAL A 196 -10.45 7.81 -3.41
C VAL A 196 -10.82 8.50 -4.72
N ARG A 197 -11.66 9.54 -4.67
CA ARG A 197 -12.07 10.28 -5.87
C ARG A 197 -10.87 10.92 -6.54
N ALA A 198 -10.02 11.54 -5.75
CA ALA A 198 -8.90 12.25 -6.32
C ALA A 198 -7.73 11.29 -6.68
N TYR A 199 -7.62 10.10 -6.05
CA TYR A 199 -6.84 8.99 -6.62
C TYR A 199 -7.35 8.58 -8.01
N LEU A 200 -8.66 8.38 -8.17
CA LEU A 200 -9.24 7.99 -9.46
C LEU A 200 -8.97 9.04 -10.53
N ALA A 201 -9.10 10.33 -10.19
CA ALA A 201 -8.79 11.45 -11.09
C ALA A 201 -7.32 11.47 -11.51
N LEU A 202 -6.38 11.23 -10.59
CA LEU A 202 -4.95 11.13 -10.90
C LEU A 202 -4.62 9.88 -11.73
N SER A 203 -5.32 8.77 -11.53
CA SER A 203 -5.07 7.51 -12.25
C SER A 203 -5.36 7.61 -13.76
N GLU A 204 -6.04 8.67 -14.20
CA GLU A 204 -6.27 8.98 -15.62
C GLU A 204 -5.10 9.77 -16.25
N THR A 205 -4.14 10.22 -15.43
CA THR A 205 -2.94 10.93 -15.88
C THR A 205 -1.68 10.02 -15.81
N PRO A 206 -0.71 10.17 -16.73
CA PRO A 206 0.52 9.36 -16.71
C PRO A 206 1.34 9.60 -15.43
N GLU A 207 1.82 8.53 -14.80
CA GLU A 207 2.54 8.59 -13.51
C GLU A 207 3.89 9.33 -13.62
N THR A 208 4.10 10.35 -12.77
CA THR A 208 5.37 11.11 -12.67
C THR A 208 5.95 11.16 -11.25
N THR A 209 5.28 10.56 -10.26
CA THR A 209 5.61 10.71 -8.83
C THR A 209 6.45 9.56 -8.24
N THR A 210 6.79 8.54 -9.01
CA THR A 210 7.54 7.38 -8.53
C THR A 210 9.04 7.51 -8.76
N THR A 211 9.85 6.99 -7.84
CA THR A 211 11.32 6.97 -8.00
C THR A 211 11.70 6.29 -9.32
N PRO A 212 12.51 6.93 -10.18
CA PRO A 212 12.98 6.33 -11.42
C PRO A 212 13.78 5.04 -11.17
N ILE A 213 13.63 4.06 -12.06
CA ILE A 213 14.29 2.74 -11.89
C ILE A 213 15.83 2.84 -11.86
N ALA A 214 16.41 3.82 -12.55
CA ALA A 214 17.86 4.07 -12.54
C ALA A 214 18.35 4.57 -11.17
N ASN A 215 17.55 5.41 -10.49
CA ASN A 215 17.84 5.86 -9.12
C ASN A 215 17.72 4.68 -8.14
N LEU A 216 16.71 3.82 -8.32
CA LEU A 216 16.57 2.59 -7.52
C LEU A 216 17.77 1.65 -7.72
N ALA A 217 18.25 1.47 -8.96
CA ALA A 217 19.42 0.66 -9.25
C ALA A 217 20.69 1.20 -8.57
N SER A 218 20.87 2.53 -8.60
CA SER A 218 21.99 3.21 -7.95
C SER A 218 21.93 3.07 -6.43
N ASN A 219 20.75 3.24 -5.83
CA ASN A 219 20.54 3.04 -4.39
C ASN A 219 20.81 1.57 -4.00
N ALA A 220 20.34 0.61 -4.81
CA ALA A 220 20.58 -0.82 -4.60
C ALA A 220 22.07 -1.17 -4.61
N ARG A 221 22.81 -0.65 -5.59
CA ARG A 221 24.28 -0.83 -5.69
C ARG A 221 24.97 -0.31 -4.44
N ALA A 222 24.62 0.89 -4.02
CA ALA A 222 25.26 1.52 -2.87
C ALA A 222 24.96 0.76 -1.55
N ALA A 223 23.73 0.28 -1.37
CA ALA A 223 23.35 -0.57 -0.25
C ALA A 223 24.09 -1.92 -0.27
N LEU A 224 24.23 -2.56 -1.45
CA LEU A 224 25.01 -3.80 -1.59
C LEU A 224 26.49 -3.59 -1.29
N ASP A 225 27.09 -2.48 -1.75
CA ASP A 225 28.48 -2.15 -1.45
C ASP A 225 28.71 -2.02 0.06
N GLN A 226 27.75 -1.45 0.80
CA GLN A 226 27.81 -1.39 2.26
C GLN A 226 27.72 -2.77 2.90
N LEU A 227 26.80 -3.63 2.43
CA LEU A 227 26.68 -5.00 2.92
C LEU A 227 27.96 -5.82 2.65
N TYR A 228 28.64 -5.57 1.53
CA TYR A 228 29.91 -6.20 1.21
C TYR A 228 31.04 -5.67 2.08
N ALA A 229 31.14 -4.35 2.25
CA ALA A 229 32.12 -3.73 3.14
C ALA A 229 31.96 -4.22 4.59
N GLN A 230 30.73 -4.44 5.06
CA GLN A 230 30.45 -5.03 6.37
C GLN A 230 30.89 -6.50 6.45
N ALA A 231 30.67 -7.29 5.40
CA ALA A 231 31.17 -8.67 5.35
C ALA A 231 32.71 -8.70 5.41
N ASP A 232 33.37 -7.85 4.63
CA ASP A 232 34.82 -7.72 4.61
C ASP A 232 35.38 -7.25 5.96
N ALA A 233 34.74 -6.27 6.60
CA ALA A 233 35.10 -5.81 7.95
C ALA A 233 34.95 -6.92 9.00
N ASN A 234 34.01 -7.85 8.79
CA ASN A 234 33.82 -9.04 9.62
C ASN A 234 34.77 -10.19 9.23
N GLY A 235 35.69 -9.98 8.28
CA GLY A 235 36.64 -10.98 7.79
C GLY A 235 35.98 -12.11 6.99
N LYS A 236 34.80 -11.87 6.40
CA LYS A 236 34.02 -12.86 5.66
C LYS A 236 33.78 -12.38 4.24
N PHE A 237 33.83 -13.31 3.29
CA PHE A 237 33.42 -13.00 1.92
C PHE A 237 31.90 -12.89 1.81
N PRO A 238 31.37 -11.92 1.06
CA PRO A 238 29.94 -11.83 0.79
C PRO A 238 29.44 -13.05 0.01
N SER A 239 28.27 -13.58 0.38
CA SER A 239 27.65 -14.73 -0.28
C SER A 239 26.14 -14.63 -0.29
N PHE A 240 25.51 -14.93 -1.42
CA PHE A 240 24.04 -15.09 -1.49
C PHE A 240 23.57 -16.51 -1.14
N ASN A 241 24.49 -17.39 -0.74
CA ASN A 241 24.13 -18.72 -0.24
C ASN A 241 23.83 -18.66 1.26
N ARG A 242 22.56 -18.85 1.65
CA ARG A 242 22.13 -18.93 3.06
C ARG A 242 22.83 -20.01 3.87
N GLN A 243 23.34 -21.06 3.22
CA GLN A 243 24.01 -22.18 3.86
C GLN A 243 25.53 -21.99 3.97
N THR A 244 26.05 -20.82 3.60
CA THR A 244 27.49 -20.54 3.66
C THR A 244 28.06 -20.75 5.06
N LYS A 245 29.24 -21.37 5.13
CA LYS A 245 30.00 -21.60 6.38
C LYS A 245 31.24 -20.73 6.49
N ILE A 246 31.72 -20.22 5.36
CA ILE A 246 32.95 -19.45 5.23
C ILE A 246 32.70 -17.97 4.90
N GLY A 247 31.48 -17.63 4.48
CA GLY A 247 31.08 -16.27 4.10
C GLY A 247 30.01 -15.66 5.01
N GLN A 248 29.65 -14.42 4.72
CA GLN A 248 28.51 -13.74 5.31
C GLN A 248 27.35 -13.79 4.32
N TYR A 249 26.18 -14.25 4.77
CA TYR A 249 24.99 -14.23 3.94
C TYR A 249 24.55 -12.78 3.71
N ILE A 250 24.41 -12.41 2.43
CA ILE A 250 23.90 -11.10 2.02
C ILE A 250 22.41 -11.26 1.77
N ASP A 251 21.62 -10.75 2.70
CA ASP A 251 20.17 -10.83 2.64
C ASP A 251 19.59 -9.60 1.93
N VAL A 252 19.11 -9.80 0.71
CA VAL A 252 18.39 -8.76 -0.06
C VAL A 252 16.87 -8.83 0.15
N SER A 253 16.38 -9.74 1.01
CA SER A 253 14.94 -9.90 1.23
C SER A 253 14.28 -8.71 1.93
N ALA A 254 15.06 -7.82 2.53
CA ALA A 254 14.59 -6.56 3.09
C ALA A 254 14.39 -5.46 2.03
N PHE A 255 14.99 -5.59 0.83
CA PHE A 255 14.84 -4.58 -0.21
C PHE A 255 13.40 -4.53 -0.75
N SER A 256 12.94 -3.35 -1.12
CA SER A 256 11.61 -3.18 -1.72
C SER A 256 11.51 -3.94 -3.04
N SER A 257 10.30 -4.36 -3.42
CA SER A 257 10.08 -5.10 -4.66
C SER A 257 10.51 -4.30 -5.90
N ARG A 258 10.38 -2.98 -5.88
CA ARG A 258 10.88 -2.08 -6.93
C ARG A 258 12.41 -2.03 -6.99
N THR A 259 13.08 -1.94 -5.85
CA THR A 259 14.55 -1.99 -5.77
C THR A 259 15.08 -3.33 -6.25
N LEU A 260 14.47 -4.45 -5.84
CA LEU A 260 14.81 -5.77 -6.36
C LEU A 260 14.58 -5.87 -7.88
N SER A 261 13.52 -5.23 -8.39
CA SER A 261 13.21 -5.22 -9.82
C SER A 261 14.23 -4.42 -10.61
N SER A 262 14.76 -3.32 -10.07
CA SER A 262 15.89 -2.62 -10.69
C SER A 262 17.15 -3.50 -10.81
N MET A 263 17.42 -4.35 -9.81
CA MET A 263 18.53 -5.31 -9.85
C MET A 263 18.31 -6.43 -10.86
N VAL A 264 17.07 -6.92 -11.02
CA VAL A 264 16.73 -7.97 -11.99
C VAL A 264 16.77 -7.47 -13.42
N ILE A 265 16.19 -6.29 -13.67
CA ILE A 265 16.18 -5.67 -15.00
C ILE A 265 17.60 -5.26 -15.41
N ASN A 266 18.38 -4.77 -14.44
CA ASN A 266 19.81 -4.45 -14.58
C ASN A 266 20.15 -3.61 -15.82
N LYS A 267 19.31 -2.62 -16.14
CA LYS A 267 19.45 -1.81 -17.38
C LYS A 267 20.81 -1.11 -17.48
N ASP A 268 21.37 -0.71 -16.33
CA ASP A 268 22.61 0.05 -16.23
C ASP A 268 23.84 -0.83 -15.86
N ALA A 269 23.69 -2.16 -15.88
CA ALA A 269 24.73 -3.12 -15.51
C ALA A 269 25.35 -2.89 -14.11
N LEU A 270 24.58 -2.33 -13.18
CA LEU A 270 25.00 -2.05 -11.80
C LEU A 270 24.93 -3.29 -10.89
N SER A 271 24.16 -4.31 -11.28
CA SER A 271 24.09 -5.58 -10.56
C SER A 271 24.88 -6.68 -11.27
N THR A 272 25.54 -7.55 -10.50
CA THR A 272 26.12 -8.78 -11.03
C THR A 272 25.03 -9.81 -11.34
N SER A 273 25.38 -10.88 -12.05
CA SER A 273 24.48 -11.99 -12.33
C SER A 273 23.97 -12.66 -11.04
N GLU A 274 24.83 -12.82 -10.04
CA GLU A 274 24.50 -13.42 -8.74
C GLU A 274 23.54 -12.52 -7.94
N GLU A 275 23.78 -11.20 -7.94
CA GLU A 275 22.91 -10.21 -7.29
C GLU A 275 21.53 -10.17 -7.95
N ALA A 276 21.48 -10.14 -9.28
CA ALA A 276 20.24 -10.18 -10.05
C ALA A 276 19.48 -11.49 -9.80
N PHE A 277 20.19 -12.63 -9.71
CA PHE A 277 19.59 -13.92 -9.40
C PHE A 277 19.02 -13.98 -7.97
N ALA A 278 19.75 -13.47 -6.98
CA ALA A 278 19.28 -13.38 -5.61
C ALA A 278 18.01 -12.51 -5.52
N ALA A 279 18.01 -11.35 -6.18
CA ALA A 279 16.84 -10.48 -6.23
C ALA A 279 15.64 -11.13 -6.92
N LYS A 280 15.86 -11.83 -8.03
CA LYS A 280 14.83 -12.59 -8.73
C LYS A 280 14.23 -13.69 -7.86
N THR A 281 15.04 -14.36 -7.05
CA THR A 281 14.58 -15.41 -6.13
C THR A 281 13.64 -14.84 -5.06
N VAL A 282 13.98 -13.69 -4.48
CA VAL A 282 13.11 -13.00 -3.51
C VAL A 282 11.80 -12.57 -4.18
N LEU A 283 11.88 -11.96 -5.36
CA LEU A 283 10.69 -11.51 -6.09
C LEU A 283 9.78 -12.67 -6.50
N ALA A 284 10.34 -13.80 -6.95
CA ALA A 284 9.59 -15.00 -7.26
C ALA A 284 8.90 -15.58 -6.02
N ALA A 285 9.57 -15.58 -4.87
CA ALA A 285 8.97 -16.01 -3.61
C ALA A 285 7.79 -15.11 -3.20
N ARG A 286 7.95 -13.79 -3.28
CA ARG A 286 6.86 -12.81 -3.01
C ARG A 286 5.69 -13.01 -3.96
N SER A 287 5.96 -13.09 -5.27
CA SER A 287 4.91 -13.34 -6.28
C SER A 287 4.20 -14.68 -6.06
N GLY A 288 4.94 -15.73 -5.68
CA GLY A 288 4.36 -17.04 -5.39
C GLY A 288 3.44 -17.00 -4.17
N ALA A 289 3.84 -16.29 -3.11
CA ALA A 289 3.00 -16.07 -1.94
C ALA A 289 1.71 -15.32 -2.31
N THR A 290 1.81 -14.23 -3.08
CA THR A 290 0.64 -13.47 -3.56
C THR A 290 -0.33 -14.34 -4.38
N LEU A 291 0.20 -15.19 -5.28
CA LEU A 291 -0.64 -16.10 -6.07
C LEU A 291 -1.28 -17.20 -5.22
N SER A 292 -0.54 -17.75 -4.24
CA SER A 292 -1.08 -18.74 -3.30
C SER A 292 -2.19 -18.14 -2.45
N GLU A 293 -2.01 -16.95 -1.91
CA GLU A 293 -3.03 -16.20 -1.16
C GLU A 293 -4.26 -15.93 -2.04
N SER A 294 -4.04 -15.53 -3.29
CA SER A 294 -5.08 -15.28 -4.29
C SER A 294 -5.88 -16.54 -4.63
N PHE A 295 -5.22 -17.69 -4.70
CA PHE A 295 -5.87 -18.97 -4.94
C PHE A 295 -6.65 -19.47 -3.72
N SER A 296 -6.03 -19.45 -2.54
CA SER A 296 -6.66 -19.86 -1.28
C SER A 296 -7.91 -19.02 -1.01
N SER A 297 -7.81 -17.69 -1.08
CA SER A 297 -8.95 -16.79 -0.89
C SER A 297 -10.07 -17.03 -1.91
N ALA A 298 -9.73 -17.25 -3.18
CA ALA A 298 -10.72 -17.58 -4.20
C ALA A 298 -11.43 -18.90 -3.91
N SER A 299 -10.68 -19.94 -3.54
CA SER A 299 -11.22 -21.27 -3.22
C SER A 299 -12.18 -21.26 -2.03
N SER A 300 -11.93 -20.41 -1.03
CA SER A 300 -12.79 -20.27 0.14
C SER A 300 -13.98 -19.33 -0.06
N SER A 301 -13.98 -18.50 -1.11
CA SER A 301 -15.00 -17.46 -1.29
C SER A 301 -16.34 -17.97 -1.81
N GLY A 302 -16.37 -19.13 -2.46
CA GLY A 302 -17.54 -19.61 -3.21
C GLY A 302 -17.91 -18.76 -4.44
N ASP A 303 -17.16 -17.69 -4.73
CA ASP A 303 -17.37 -16.82 -5.88
C ASP A 303 -16.48 -17.26 -7.06
N PRO A 304 -17.07 -17.74 -8.18
CA PRO A 304 -16.31 -18.25 -9.31
C PRO A 304 -15.51 -17.16 -10.05
N THR A 305 -15.72 -15.88 -9.74
CA THR A 305 -14.96 -14.75 -10.28
C THR A 305 -13.79 -14.31 -9.40
N ALA A 306 -13.70 -14.82 -8.16
CA ALA A 306 -12.73 -14.35 -7.17
C ALA A 306 -11.27 -14.52 -7.64
N PHE A 307 -10.94 -15.66 -8.25
CA PHE A 307 -9.59 -15.89 -8.77
C PHE A 307 -9.20 -14.83 -9.81
N SER A 308 -10.06 -14.59 -10.80
CA SER A 308 -9.81 -13.62 -11.87
C SER A 308 -9.70 -12.19 -11.33
N ARG A 309 -10.54 -11.82 -10.35
CA ARG A 309 -10.42 -10.52 -9.66
C ARG A 309 -9.11 -10.39 -8.88
N ASN A 310 -8.67 -11.44 -8.19
CA ASN A 310 -7.43 -11.43 -7.43
C ASN A 310 -6.21 -11.25 -8.35
N ILE A 311 -6.20 -11.88 -9.53
CA ILE A 311 -5.14 -11.67 -10.54
C ILE A 311 -5.17 -10.24 -11.10
N ILE A 312 -6.33 -9.69 -11.42
CA ILE A 312 -6.49 -8.28 -11.86
C ILE A 312 -5.93 -7.32 -10.80
N ALA A 313 -6.27 -7.55 -9.53
CA ALA A 313 -5.79 -6.72 -8.43
C ALA A 313 -4.28 -6.82 -8.23
N ALA A 314 -3.74 -8.04 -8.20
CA ALA A 314 -2.32 -8.27 -8.01
C ALA A 314 -1.48 -7.74 -9.19
N TYR A 315 -2.00 -7.82 -10.42
CA TYR A 315 -1.30 -7.27 -11.58
C TYR A 315 -1.24 -5.74 -11.48
N SER A 316 -2.36 -5.10 -11.16
CA SER A 316 -2.46 -3.63 -11.10
C SER A 316 -1.70 -3.00 -9.93
N SER A 317 -1.48 -3.72 -8.83
CA SER A 317 -0.68 -3.23 -7.69
C SER A 317 0.84 -3.23 -7.95
N LEU A 318 1.31 -3.94 -8.97
CA LEU A 318 2.71 -3.96 -9.37
C LEU A 318 3.00 -2.85 -10.39
N SER A 319 4.18 -2.22 -10.29
CA SER A 319 4.73 -1.34 -11.34
C SER A 319 5.09 -2.13 -12.61
N ALA A 320 5.29 -1.42 -13.72
CA ALA A 320 5.68 -2.04 -14.99
C ALA A 320 7.01 -2.80 -14.88
N GLU A 321 7.96 -2.25 -14.12
CA GLU A 321 9.26 -2.85 -13.86
C GLU A 321 9.13 -4.10 -12.99
N GLU A 322 8.29 -4.06 -11.95
CA GLU A 322 8.03 -5.24 -11.12
C GLU A 322 7.41 -6.36 -11.94
N ARG A 323 6.40 -6.05 -12.74
CA ARG A 323 5.75 -7.03 -13.64
C ARG A 323 6.77 -7.68 -14.58
N LEU A 324 7.64 -6.86 -15.18
CA LEU A 324 8.70 -7.36 -16.06
C LEU A 324 9.67 -8.29 -15.31
N ALA A 325 10.09 -7.92 -14.10
CA ALA A 325 11.04 -8.68 -13.29
C ALA A 325 10.50 -10.04 -12.83
N VAL A 326 9.20 -10.12 -12.50
CA VAL A 326 8.53 -11.38 -12.10
C VAL A 326 7.84 -12.13 -13.25
N GLY A 327 7.86 -11.59 -14.48
CA GLY A 327 7.24 -12.22 -15.65
C GLY A 327 5.71 -12.13 -15.70
N TRP A 328 5.10 -11.17 -15.00
CA TRP A 328 3.67 -10.89 -15.09
C TRP A 328 3.39 -10.15 -16.40
N SER A 329 2.77 -10.85 -17.35
CA SER A 329 2.52 -10.31 -18.69
C SER A 329 1.14 -9.65 -18.82
N ASP A 330 1.01 -8.73 -19.77
CA ASP A 330 -0.27 -8.14 -20.15
C ASP A 330 -1.27 -9.21 -20.63
N LYS A 331 -0.76 -10.31 -21.22
CA LYS A 331 -1.59 -11.46 -21.61
C LYS A 331 -2.22 -12.14 -20.40
N LEU A 332 -1.48 -12.26 -19.29
CA LEU A 332 -2.04 -12.79 -18.03
C LEU A 332 -3.17 -11.90 -17.52
N TYR A 333 -2.96 -10.58 -17.53
CA TYR A 333 -4.00 -9.62 -17.17
C TYR A 333 -5.23 -9.71 -18.07
N GLN A 334 -5.03 -9.70 -19.39
CA GLN A 334 -6.13 -9.81 -20.37
C GLN A 334 -6.89 -11.12 -20.22
N ALA A 335 -6.21 -12.24 -20.01
CA ALA A 335 -6.84 -13.54 -19.76
C ALA A 335 -7.69 -13.52 -18.47
N ALA A 336 -7.22 -12.87 -17.40
CA ALA A 336 -7.98 -12.70 -16.18
C ALA A 336 -9.25 -11.84 -16.40
N VAL A 337 -9.14 -10.73 -17.12
CA VAL A 337 -10.29 -9.87 -17.47
C VAL A 337 -11.32 -10.63 -18.33
N GLN A 338 -10.86 -11.38 -19.34
CA GLN A 338 -11.74 -12.18 -20.19
C GLN A 338 -12.42 -13.31 -19.42
N SER A 339 -11.68 -13.98 -18.52
CA SER A 339 -12.22 -15.00 -17.63
C SER A 339 -13.30 -14.41 -16.72
N TYR A 340 -13.05 -13.26 -16.10
CA TYR A 340 -14.03 -12.55 -15.28
C TYR A 340 -15.32 -12.25 -16.06
N ALA A 341 -15.20 -11.67 -17.24
CA ALA A 341 -16.34 -11.32 -18.09
C ALA A 341 -17.14 -12.56 -18.52
N SER A 342 -16.45 -13.64 -18.88
CA SER A 342 -17.08 -14.90 -19.30
C SER A 342 -17.84 -15.57 -18.16
N THR A 343 -17.24 -15.69 -16.98
CA THR A 343 -17.88 -16.26 -15.79
C THR A 343 -19.10 -15.45 -15.38
N THR A 344 -19.00 -14.12 -15.39
CA THR A 344 -20.13 -13.23 -15.07
C THR A 344 -21.27 -13.39 -16.07
N LYS A 345 -20.96 -13.50 -17.37
CA LYS A 345 -21.97 -13.75 -18.41
C LYS A 345 -22.68 -15.10 -18.19
N ILE A 346 -21.93 -16.16 -17.87
CA ILE A 346 -22.50 -17.48 -17.59
C ILE A 346 -23.43 -17.42 -16.38
N MET A 347 -23.00 -16.81 -15.28
CA MET A 347 -23.85 -16.62 -14.09
C MET A 347 -25.12 -15.84 -14.40
N ASN A 348 -25.01 -14.76 -15.18
CA ASN A 348 -26.17 -13.98 -15.62
C ASN A 348 -27.13 -14.81 -16.48
N THR A 349 -26.62 -15.62 -17.42
CA THR A 349 -27.47 -16.52 -18.22
C THR A 349 -28.13 -17.61 -17.39
N LEU A 350 -27.43 -18.17 -16.40
CA LEU A 350 -27.98 -19.18 -15.50
C LEU A 350 -29.07 -18.58 -14.59
N ASN A 351 -28.85 -17.38 -14.04
CA ASN A 351 -29.86 -16.66 -13.25
C ASN A 351 -31.09 -16.29 -14.08
N GLN A 352 -30.92 -15.90 -15.34
CA GLN A 352 -32.03 -15.63 -16.25
C GLN A 352 -32.81 -16.91 -16.60
N THR A 353 -32.12 -18.03 -16.77
CA THR A 353 -32.74 -19.33 -17.08
C THR A 353 -33.47 -19.92 -15.87
N ALA A 354 -32.89 -19.78 -14.66
CA ALA A 354 -33.49 -20.23 -13.40
C ALA A 354 -34.65 -19.34 -12.93
N GLY A 355 -34.66 -18.04 -13.29
CA GLY A 355 -35.77 -17.13 -13.03
C GLY A 355 -36.97 -17.29 -13.98
N SER A 356 -36.82 -18.04 -15.08
CA SER A 356 -37.86 -18.21 -16.10
C SER A 356 -38.79 -19.41 -15.86
N THR A 357 -38.58 -20.22 -14.81
CA THR A 357 -39.37 -21.41 -14.49
C THR A 357 -40.45 -21.21 -13.41
N ALA A 358 -40.66 -19.98 -12.91
CA ALA A 358 -41.59 -19.71 -11.81
C ALA A 358 -42.98 -19.16 -12.22
N SER A 359 -43.25 -18.90 -13.51
CA SER A 359 -44.45 -18.13 -13.91
C SER A 359 -45.43 -18.83 -14.84
N ASP A 360 -45.24 -20.11 -15.19
CA ASP A 360 -46.22 -20.78 -16.06
C ASP A 360 -46.37 -22.27 -15.73
N ARG A 361 -47.10 -22.55 -14.64
CA ARG A 361 -47.79 -23.83 -14.48
C ARG A 361 -49.23 -23.62 -14.95
N PRO A 362 -49.65 -24.10 -16.13
CA PRO A 362 -51.06 -24.21 -16.42
C PRO A 362 -51.65 -25.26 -15.47
N THR A 363 -52.55 -24.84 -14.58
CA THR A 363 -53.39 -25.73 -13.79
C THR A 363 -54.29 -26.53 -14.73
N VAL A 364 -53.86 -27.75 -15.05
CA VAL A 364 -54.67 -28.78 -15.72
C VAL A 364 -55.66 -29.36 -14.71
N LEU A 365 -56.67 -28.59 -14.29
CA LEU A 365 -57.82 -29.07 -13.50
C LEU A 365 -58.92 -28.00 -13.45
N SER A 366 -59.48 -27.65 -14.61
CA SER A 366 -60.74 -26.91 -14.70
C SER A 366 -61.46 -27.20 -16.03
N PHE A 367 -61.64 -28.49 -16.34
CA PHE A 367 -62.63 -28.96 -17.30
C PHE A 367 -63.22 -30.26 -16.76
N LEU A 368 -64.32 -30.16 -16.01
CA LEU A 368 -65.51 -31.01 -16.06
C LEU A 368 -66.43 -30.61 -14.90
N GLY A 369 -67.57 -30.02 -15.24
CA GLY A 369 -68.57 -29.53 -14.29
C GLY A 369 -69.81 -28.99 -14.98
N ARG A 370 -70.39 -29.78 -15.89
CA ARG A 370 -71.84 -29.85 -16.19
C ARG A 370 -72.18 -31.27 -16.59
#